data_AF-S0AQB7-F1
#
_entry.id   AF-S0AQB7-F1
#
_cell.length_a   1.000
_cell.length_b   1.000
_cell.length_c   1.000
_cell.angle_alpha   90.00
_cell.angle_beta   90.00
_cell.angle_gamma   90.00
#
_symmetry.space_group_name_H-M   'P 1'
#
loop_
_entity.id
_entity.type
_entity.pdbx_description
1 polymer ?
#
loop_
_entity_poly.entity_id
_entity_poly.type
_entity_poly.pdbx_seq_one_letter_code
_entity_poly.pdbx_strand_id
1 'polypeptide(L)'
;MYASNSTPEEINGFIVIDKPKGPTSHQIDAWVREITGEKRVGHIGTLDPNVSGVLVMALGKATKLIDIVHERPKEYISVMRLYSTADTDNIMKVFKEFTGKIYQLPPVRSAVSRQVRERTIYNMDVLEIQEKLILFRVKCESGTYIRTLCTDMGYVIGTGAQMADLRRLSTGQFNESHIHTLQELSDSVVLKKQGDTSLFDNMVIPMDFVFADSPKVVVKNTAIKNIMHGSDIYPSGIKALIGDIHKGSRVAIYSGDNELLAFGTMLVDSLNDLKAVDLDGILSDKYGENNVVRKNNRQKNIPVQKPAKRLHEHIRKPEARDNPGNGRDMFRKNPGFKGNPSKIRKRKNKF
;
A
#
# COMPACT_ATOMS: atom_id res chain seq x y z
N MET A 1 -35.68 16.02 19.38
CA MET A 1 -34.45 16.85 19.33
C MET A 1 -33.78 16.58 18.01
N TYR A 2 -33.67 17.60 17.16
CA TYR A 2 -33.10 17.48 15.83
C TYR A 2 -31.61 17.13 15.95
N ALA A 3 -31.22 15.96 15.45
CA ALA A 3 -29.82 15.68 15.17
C ALA A 3 -29.35 16.71 14.14
N SER A 4 -28.39 17.56 14.51
CA SER A 4 -27.72 18.43 13.56
C SER A 4 -27.10 17.56 12.48
N ASN A 5 -27.60 17.65 11.25
CA ASN A 5 -26.97 17.12 10.05
C ASN A 5 -25.68 17.92 9.74
N SER A 6 -24.73 17.94 10.67
CA SER A 6 -23.34 18.25 10.32
C SER A 6 -22.84 17.06 9.53
N THR A 7 -22.62 17.25 8.23
CA THR A 7 -21.80 16.32 7.46
C THR A 7 -20.54 16.01 8.28
N PRO A 8 -20.18 14.73 8.50
CA PRO A 8 -18.93 14.39 9.17
C PRO A 8 -17.81 15.19 8.50
N GLU A 9 -17.06 15.94 9.30
CA GLU A 9 -15.96 16.75 8.79
C GLU A 9 -14.97 15.82 8.07
N GLU A 10 -14.83 15.98 6.75
CA GLU A 10 -14.06 15.08 5.91
C GLU A 10 -12.58 15.11 6.32
N ILE A 11 -12.06 13.97 6.74
CA ILE A 11 -10.68 13.82 7.18
C ILE A 11 -9.79 13.81 5.94
N ASN A 12 -8.97 14.86 5.80
CA ASN A 12 -8.06 15.04 4.67
C ASN A 12 -6.61 14.96 5.13
N GLY A 13 -6.04 13.76 5.11
CA GLY A 13 -4.68 13.54 5.60
C GLY A 13 -4.24 12.09 5.52
N PHE A 14 -3.15 11.78 6.20
CA PHE A 14 -2.60 10.44 6.31
C PHE A 14 -2.67 9.96 7.75
N ILE A 15 -2.88 8.66 7.91
CA ILE A 15 -2.71 7.96 9.19
C ILE A 15 -1.78 6.80 8.93
N VAL A 16 -0.79 6.59 9.79
CA VAL A 16 0.13 5.45 9.62
C VAL A 16 -0.28 4.35 10.57
N ILE A 17 -0.65 3.20 10.02
CA ILE A 17 -1.04 2.03 10.82
C ILE A 17 0.18 1.12 10.99
N ASP A 18 0.46 0.69 12.22
CA ASP A 18 1.30 -0.49 12.44
C ASP A 18 0.50 -1.72 12.04
N LYS A 19 0.66 -2.13 10.78
CA LYS A 19 -0.11 -3.25 10.23
C LYS A 19 0.23 -4.51 11.01
N PRO A 20 -0.76 -5.20 11.62
CA PRO A 20 -0.52 -6.49 12.24
C PRO A 20 -0.27 -7.59 11.19
N LYS A 21 0.38 -8.68 11.62
CA LYS A 21 0.46 -9.91 10.82
C LYS A 21 -0.90 -10.61 10.80
N GLY A 22 -1.26 -11.19 9.65
CA GLY A 22 -2.52 -11.91 9.46
C GLY A 22 -3.40 -11.29 8.37
N PRO A 23 -3.92 -10.06 8.53
CA PRO A 23 -4.78 -9.44 7.53
C PRO A 23 -4.01 -8.96 6.31
N THR A 24 -4.69 -8.95 5.16
CA THR A 24 -4.26 -8.24 3.95
C THR A 24 -4.30 -6.72 4.16
N SER A 25 -3.50 -5.96 3.41
CA SER A 25 -3.57 -4.49 3.46
C SER A 25 -4.96 -3.96 3.06
N HIS A 26 -5.69 -4.65 2.17
CA HIS A 26 -7.05 -4.27 1.80
C HIS A 26 -8.09 -4.49 2.91
N GLN A 27 -7.87 -5.47 3.80
CA GLN A 27 -8.70 -5.60 5.00
C GLN A 27 -8.45 -4.42 5.95
N ILE A 28 -7.21 -3.94 6.05
CA ILE A 28 -6.90 -2.72 6.80
C ILE A 28 -7.62 -1.50 6.19
N ASP A 29 -7.64 -1.37 4.84
CA ASP A 29 -8.42 -0.30 4.17
C ASP A 29 -9.89 -0.33 4.60
N ALA A 30 -10.49 -1.52 4.67
CA ALA A 30 -11.89 -1.69 5.04
C ALA A 30 -12.15 -1.33 6.52
N TRP A 31 -11.28 -1.77 7.44
CA TRP A 31 -11.43 -1.48 8.86
C TRP A 31 -11.18 -0.01 9.17
N VAL A 32 -10.15 0.63 8.59
CA VAL A 32 -9.92 2.07 8.78
C VAL A 32 -11.12 2.88 8.27
N ARG A 33 -11.72 2.46 7.15
CA ARG A 33 -12.95 3.07 6.63
C ARG A 33 -14.13 2.94 7.58
N GLU A 34 -14.32 1.76 8.16
CA GLU A 34 -15.40 1.51 9.13
C GLU A 34 -15.18 2.29 10.43
N ILE A 35 -13.97 2.29 10.96
CA ILE A 35 -13.59 2.99 12.19
C ILE A 35 -13.78 4.50 12.04
N THR A 36 -13.23 5.09 10.98
CA THR A 36 -13.23 6.56 10.79
C THR A 36 -14.53 7.09 10.20
N GLY A 37 -15.32 6.24 9.52
CA GLY A 37 -16.50 6.64 8.77
C GLY A 37 -16.19 7.32 7.43
N GLU A 38 -14.91 7.42 7.05
CA GLU A 38 -14.49 8.06 5.81
C GLU A 38 -14.92 7.29 4.57
N LYS A 39 -15.29 8.00 3.50
CA LYS A 39 -15.70 7.33 2.25
C LYS A 39 -14.51 6.93 1.39
N ARG A 40 -13.45 7.75 1.41
CA ARG A 40 -12.25 7.59 0.58
C ARG A 40 -11.09 7.20 1.47
N VAL A 41 -10.73 5.92 1.43
CA VAL A 41 -9.58 5.36 2.15
C VAL A 41 -8.80 4.46 1.21
N GLY A 42 -7.48 4.60 1.21
CA GLY A 42 -6.57 3.67 0.52
C GLY A 42 -5.16 3.68 1.09
N HIS A 43 -4.56 2.51 1.19
CA HIS A 43 -3.17 2.38 1.64
C HIS A 43 -2.14 2.64 0.54
N ILE A 44 -0.89 2.88 0.96
CA ILE A 44 0.24 3.15 0.08
C ILE A 44 1.24 2.00 0.16
N GLY A 45 1.38 1.27 -0.95
CA GLY A 45 2.30 0.13 -1.07
C GLY A 45 1.82 -1.06 -0.24
N THR A 46 1.25 -2.05 -0.92
CA THR A 46 0.69 -3.25 -0.29
C THR A 46 1.74 -4.05 0.48
N LEU A 47 1.41 -4.40 1.71
CA LEU A 47 2.11 -5.40 2.52
C LEU A 47 1.36 -6.73 2.43
N ASP A 48 2.09 -7.81 2.21
CA ASP A 48 1.56 -9.17 2.25
C ASP A 48 0.94 -9.48 3.65
N PRO A 49 0.02 -10.45 3.75
CA PRO A 49 -0.63 -10.81 5.02
C PRO A 49 0.30 -10.98 6.21
N ASN A 50 1.42 -11.68 6.03
CA ASN A 50 2.37 -11.99 7.10
C ASN A 50 3.42 -10.88 7.35
N VAL A 51 3.33 -9.76 6.63
CA VAL A 51 4.24 -8.63 6.78
C VAL A 51 3.61 -7.59 7.70
N SER A 52 4.41 -7.04 8.62
CA SER A 52 3.98 -6.03 9.59
C SER A 52 4.63 -4.66 9.35
N GLY A 53 4.28 -3.67 10.17
CA GLY A 53 4.93 -2.36 10.20
C GLY A 53 4.17 -1.29 9.44
N VAL A 54 4.91 -0.23 9.09
CA VAL A 54 4.39 1.03 8.54
C VAL A 54 3.49 0.79 7.34
N LEU A 55 2.18 0.97 7.49
CA LEU A 55 1.20 1.03 6.40
C LEU A 55 0.55 2.41 6.39
N VAL A 56 0.97 3.25 5.45
CA VAL A 56 0.44 4.61 5.31
C VAL A 56 -0.94 4.53 4.68
N MET A 57 -1.95 5.07 5.36
CA MET A 57 -3.33 5.18 4.93
C MET A 57 -3.60 6.61 4.50
N ALA A 58 -4.13 6.80 3.29
CA ALA A 58 -4.58 8.08 2.80
C ALA A 58 -6.10 8.19 2.94
N LEU A 59 -6.57 9.26 3.59
CA LEU A 59 -7.98 9.53 3.87
C LEU A 59 -8.45 10.77 3.10
N GLY A 60 -9.70 10.76 2.65
CA GLY A 60 -10.31 11.88 1.92
C GLY A 60 -9.54 12.22 0.65
N LYS A 61 -9.15 13.48 0.49
CA LYS A 61 -8.37 13.97 -0.66
C LYS A 61 -6.92 13.52 -0.67
N ALA A 62 -6.36 13.10 0.46
CA ALA A 62 -5.00 12.56 0.49
C ALA A 62 -4.87 11.32 -0.41
N THR A 63 -5.98 10.65 -0.73
CA THR A 63 -6.00 9.55 -1.72
C THR A 63 -5.47 9.95 -3.10
N LYS A 64 -5.53 11.24 -3.48
CA LYS A 64 -4.91 11.77 -4.71
C LYS A 64 -3.38 11.78 -4.68
N LEU A 65 -2.78 11.65 -3.49
CA LEU A 65 -1.35 11.72 -3.24
C LEU A 65 -0.70 10.33 -3.09
N ILE A 66 -1.49 9.24 -3.21
CA ILE A 66 -1.01 7.86 -3.04
C ILE A 66 0.19 7.58 -3.96
N ASP A 67 0.11 7.95 -5.24
CA ASP A 67 1.18 7.68 -6.22
C ASP A 67 2.47 8.41 -5.85
N ILE A 68 2.35 9.65 -5.32
CA ILE A 68 3.51 10.45 -4.90
C ILE A 68 4.29 9.76 -3.79
N VAL A 69 3.59 9.23 -2.80
CA VAL A 69 4.21 8.54 -1.66
C VAL A 69 4.63 7.13 -2.08
N HIS A 70 3.91 6.49 -2.99
CA HIS A 70 4.23 5.15 -3.49
C HIS A 70 5.57 5.11 -4.19
N GLU A 71 5.91 6.13 -4.98
CA GLU A 71 7.19 6.26 -5.70
C GLU A 71 8.40 6.41 -4.76
N ARG A 72 8.20 6.81 -3.49
CA ARG A 72 9.28 7.03 -2.55
C ARG A 72 9.96 5.71 -2.11
N PRO A 73 11.27 5.75 -1.80
CA PRO A 73 12.00 4.62 -1.23
C PRO A 73 11.32 4.02 0.00
N LYS A 74 11.58 2.73 0.23
CA LYS A 74 11.03 1.98 1.36
C LYS A 74 12.17 1.32 2.13
N GLU A 75 11.98 1.20 3.42
CA GLU A 75 12.94 0.56 4.32
C GLU A 75 12.28 -0.56 5.09
N TYR A 76 13.01 -1.67 5.24
CA TYR A 76 12.54 -2.88 5.88
C TYR A 76 13.60 -3.43 6.83
N ILE A 77 13.13 -4.17 7.82
CA ILE A 77 13.90 -5.18 8.53
C ILE A 77 13.38 -6.55 8.12
N SER A 78 14.27 -7.46 7.75
CA SER A 78 13.92 -8.78 7.26
C SER A 78 14.80 -9.86 7.90
N VAL A 79 14.19 -11.03 8.08
CA VAL A 79 14.89 -12.25 8.46
C VAL A 79 14.95 -13.14 7.23
N MET A 80 16.15 -13.39 6.73
CA MET A 80 16.41 -14.41 5.71
C MET A 80 16.79 -15.71 6.40
N ARG A 81 16.20 -16.83 5.97
CA ARG A 81 16.55 -18.18 6.41
C ARG A 81 17.20 -18.95 5.29
N LEU A 82 18.48 -19.28 5.48
CA LEU A 82 19.21 -20.21 4.63
C LEU A 82 18.72 -21.66 4.83
N TYR A 83 18.85 -22.50 3.81
CA TYR A 83 18.54 -23.93 3.98
C TYR A 83 19.64 -24.68 4.73
N SER A 84 20.89 -24.22 4.58
CA SER A 84 22.07 -24.71 5.31
C SER A 84 22.91 -23.53 5.80
N THR A 85 23.71 -23.76 6.84
CA THR A 85 24.67 -22.76 7.32
C THR A 85 25.67 -22.44 6.21
N ALA A 86 26.14 -21.20 6.16
CA ALA A 86 27.14 -20.74 5.21
C ALA A 86 28.22 -19.94 5.94
N ASP A 87 29.37 -19.82 5.29
CA ASP A 87 30.46 -18.98 5.79
C ASP A 87 30.03 -17.51 5.89
N THR A 88 30.43 -16.86 6.99
CA THR A 88 30.00 -15.48 7.31
C THR A 88 30.60 -14.48 6.33
N ASP A 89 31.86 -14.65 5.93
CA ASP A 89 32.51 -13.75 4.98
C ASP A 89 31.84 -13.82 3.61
N ASN A 90 31.46 -15.04 3.17
CA ASN A 90 30.67 -15.22 1.96
C ASN A 90 29.30 -14.53 2.05
N ILE A 91 28.59 -14.65 3.18
CA ILE A 91 27.30 -13.94 3.38
C ILE A 91 27.52 -12.43 3.25
N MET A 92 28.49 -11.86 3.97
CA MET A 92 28.77 -10.42 3.94
C MET A 92 29.14 -9.93 2.54
N LYS A 93 29.91 -10.72 1.79
CA LYS A 93 30.26 -10.44 0.40
C LYS A 93 29.02 -10.36 -0.50
N VAL A 94 28.11 -11.34 -0.42
CA VAL A 94 26.89 -11.36 -1.25
C VAL A 94 25.99 -10.15 -0.93
N PHE A 95 25.83 -9.80 0.35
CA PHE A 95 25.06 -8.61 0.74
C PHE A 95 25.62 -7.32 0.12
N LYS A 96 26.95 -7.19 0.08
CA LYS A 96 27.62 -6.06 -0.58
C LYS A 96 27.41 -6.06 -2.08
N GLU A 97 27.47 -7.22 -2.74
CA GLU A 97 27.24 -7.35 -4.19
C GLU A 97 25.80 -7.01 -4.61
N PHE A 98 24.82 -7.28 -3.76
CA PHE A 98 23.41 -6.96 -4.01
C PHE A 98 23.03 -5.51 -3.66
N THR A 99 23.97 -4.71 -3.12
CA THR A 99 23.76 -3.29 -2.88
C THR A 99 24.03 -2.50 -4.16
N GLY A 100 23.04 -1.74 -4.63
CA GLY A 100 23.06 -1.06 -5.92
C GLY A 100 21.96 -1.56 -6.85
N LYS A 101 22.23 -1.59 -8.15
CA LYS A 101 21.25 -2.03 -9.17
C LYS A 101 21.18 -3.55 -9.21
N ILE A 102 19.96 -4.07 -9.09
CA ILE A 102 19.66 -5.50 -9.16
C ILE A 102 18.56 -5.76 -10.20
N TYR A 103 18.50 -6.98 -10.70
CA TYR A 103 17.42 -7.44 -11.57
C TYR A 103 16.50 -8.38 -10.79
N GLN A 104 15.20 -8.13 -10.85
CA GLN A 104 14.21 -8.98 -10.20
C GLN A 104 13.15 -9.45 -11.20
N LEU A 105 12.78 -10.72 -11.07
CA LEU A 105 11.55 -11.25 -11.63
C LEU A 105 10.49 -11.26 -10.51
N PRO A 106 9.37 -10.53 -10.65
CA PRO A 106 8.30 -10.57 -9.65
C PRO A 106 7.85 -12.00 -9.33
N PRO A 107 7.45 -12.27 -8.08
CA PRO A 107 6.96 -13.59 -7.70
C PRO A 107 5.67 -13.94 -8.45
N VAL A 108 5.36 -15.23 -8.54
CA VAL A 108 4.16 -15.74 -9.23
C VAL A 108 2.88 -15.10 -8.70
N ARG A 109 2.80 -14.92 -7.37
CA ARG A 109 1.73 -14.19 -6.71
C ARG A 109 2.16 -12.73 -6.55
N SER A 110 1.96 -11.94 -7.60
CA SER A 110 2.20 -10.49 -7.56
C SER A 110 1.09 -9.73 -8.28
N ALA A 111 0.89 -8.47 -7.90
CA ALA A 111 -0.05 -7.57 -8.54
C ALA A 111 0.50 -6.94 -9.85
N VAL A 112 1.57 -7.50 -10.43
CA VAL A 112 2.23 -6.94 -11.61
C VAL A 112 2.60 -8.06 -12.59
N SER A 113 2.73 -7.71 -13.88
CA SER A 113 3.20 -8.66 -14.87
C SER A 113 4.57 -9.24 -14.49
N ARG A 114 4.73 -10.54 -14.70
CA ARG A 114 5.96 -11.25 -14.37
C ARG A 114 6.99 -11.07 -15.49
N GLN A 115 7.71 -9.96 -15.44
CA GLN A 115 8.79 -9.60 -16.37
C GLN A 115 10.00 -9.12 -15.57
N VAL A 116 11.20 -9.34 -16.09
CA VAL A 116 12.44 -8.88 -15.46
C VAL A 116 12.46 -7.36 -15.41
N ARG A 117 12.81 -6.80 -14.25
CA ARG A 117 12.87 -5.36 -14.02
C ARG A 117 14.10 -5.01 -13.20
N GLU A 118 14.71 -3.89 -13.51
CA GLU A 118 15.77 -3.29 -12.69
C GLU A 118 15.17 -2.64 -11.44
N ARG A 119 15.81 -2.82 -10.29
CA ARG A 119 15.49 -2.17 -9.03
C ARG A 119 16.77 -1.75 -8.34
N THR A 120 16.69 -0.72 -7.51
CA THR A 120 17.85 -0.23 -6.75
C THR A 120 17.72 -0.56 -5.27
N ILE A 121 18.73 -1.21 -4.72
CA ILE A 121 19.00 -1.27 -3.28
C ILE A 121 19.91 -0.10 -2.94
N TYR A 122 19.43 0.83 -2.12
CA TYR A 122 20.19 2.02 -1.72
C TYR A 122 21.16 1.72 -0.59
N ASN A 123 20.73 0.90 0.39
CA ASN A 123 21.58 0.43 1.46
C ASN A 123 21.11 -0.94 1.95
N MET A 124 22.04 -1.77 2.44
CA MET A 124 21.75 -3.06 3.06
C MET A 124 22.75 -3.34 4.17
N ASP A 125 22.25 -3.46 5.41
CA ASP A 125 23.07 -3.67 6.61
C ASP A 125 22.71 -5.02 7.24
N VAL A 126 23.69 -5.90 7.38
CA VAL A 126 23.53 -7.13 8.16
C VAL A 126 23.61 -6.77 9.64
N LEU A 127 22.57 -7.11 10.39
CA LEU A 127 22.46 -6.77 11.82
C LEU A 127 22.90 -7.94 12.70
N GLU A 128 22.48 -9.15 12.33
CA GLU A 128 22.79 -10.36 13.11
C GLU A 128 22.80 -11.59 12.20
N ILE A 129 23.72 -12.52 12.46
CA ILE A 129 23.76 -13.84 11.84
C ILE A 129 23.76 -14.87 12.96
N GLN A 130 22.73 -15.71 12.98
CA GLN A 130 22.60 -16.81 13.92
C GLN A 130 22.27 -18.10 13.17
N GLU A 131 23.26 -18.98 13.06
CA GLU A 131 23.19 -20.24 12.30
C GLU A 131 22.71 -20.03 10.83
N LYS A 132 21.43 -20.27 10.58
CA LYS A 132 20.79 -20.18 9.26
C LYS A 132 19.94 -18.91 9.13
N LEU A 133 19.81 -18.11 10.18
CA LEU A 133 19.01 -16.90 10.20
C LEU A 133 19.91 -15.68 10.08
N ILE A 134 19.57 -14.80 9.15
CA ILE A 134 20.27 -13.55 8.90
C ILE A 134 19.25 -12.43 9.05
N LEU A 135 19.42 -11.61 10.08
CA LEU A 135 18.65 -10.39 10.29
C LEU A 135 19.37 -9.24 9.57
N PHE A 136 18.65 -8.54 8.72
CA PHE A 136 19.21 -7.40 7.99
C PHE A 136 18.21 -6.28 7.80
N ARG A 137 18.73 -5.06 7.69
CA ARG A 137 18.00 -3.86 7.31
C ARG A 137 18.28 -3.56 5.83
N VAL A 138 17.26 -3.15 5.10
CA VAL A 138 17.38 -2.84 3.67
C VAL A 138 16.55 -1.62 3.31
N LYS A 139 17.18 -0.66 2.64
CA LYS A 139 16.53 0.50 2.02
C LYS A 139 16.56 0.32 0.51
N CYS A 140 15.39 0.31 -0.12
CA CYS A 140 15.26 -0.02 -1.53
C CYS A 140 14.27 0.89 -2.26
N GLU A 141 14.36 0.86 -3.58
CA GLU A 141 13.41 1.47 -4.50
C GLU A 141 12.02 0.83 -4.32
N SER A 142 10.97 1.62 -4.59
CA SER A 142 9.61 1.11 -4.55
C SER A 142 9.39 -0.01 -5.58
N GLY A 143 8.58 -1.00 -5.21
CA GLY A 143 8.34 -2.19 -6.03
C GLY A 143 9.49 -3.20 -6.05
N THR A 144 10.49 -3.07 -5.17
CA THR A 144 11.46 -4.14 -4.88
C THR A 144 10.79 -5.24 -4.06
N TYR A 145 10.94 -6.49 -4.50
CA TYR A 145 10.41 -7.67 -3.81
C TYR A 145 11.47 -8.24 -2.85
N ILE A 146 11.33 -7.97 -1.54
CA ILE A 146 12.27 -8.49 -0.52
C ILE A 146 12.28 -10.01 -0.47
N ARG A 147 11.13 -10.65 -0.73
CA ARG A 147 11.03 -12.11 -0.86
C ARG A 147 11.94 -12.66 -1.96
N THR A 148 11.88 -12.04 -3.14
CA THR A 148 12.71 -12.42 -4.29
C THR A 148 14.18 -12.13 -3.99
N LEU A 149 14.48 -10.98 -3.38
CA LEU A 149 15.84 -10.62 -2.94
C LEU A 149 16.46 -11.71 -2.04
N CYS A 150 15.73 -12.18 -1.03
CA CYS A 150 16.22 -13.24 -0.14
C CYS A 150 16.52 -14.54 -0.92
N THR A 151 15.64 -14.93 -1.85
CA THR A 151 15.81 -16.14 -2.65
C THR A 151 17.01 -16.02 -3.60
N ASP A 152 17.16 -14.88 -4.28
CA ASP A 152 18.25 -14.64 -5.22
C ASP A 152 19.60 -14.62 -4.50
N MET A 153 19.70 -13.92 -3.35
CA MET A 153 20.90 -13.95 -2.51
C MET A 153 21.21 -15.37 -2.02
N GLY A 154 20.19 -16.14 -1.63
CA GLY A 154 20.34 -17.53 -1.24
C GLY A 154 20.95 -18.41 -2.33
N TYR A 155 20.58 -18.20 -3.59
CA TYR A 155 21.20 -18.91 -4.72
C TYR A 155 22.68 -18.55 -4.90
N VAL A 156 23.03 -17.28 -4.76
CA VAL A 156 24.43 -16.83 -4.88
C VAL A 156 25.29 -17.31 -3.71
N ILE A 157 24.72 -17.35 -2.49
CA ILE A 157 25.38 -17.95 -1.31
C ILE A 157 25.62 -19.45 -1.51
N GLY A 158 24.82 -20.12 -2.34
CA GLY A 158 24.97 -21.53 -2.71
C GLY A 158 24.19 -22.52 -1.85
N THR A 159 23.52 -22.05 -0.78
CA THR A 159 22.69 -22.91 0.08
C THR A 159 21.20 -22.84 -0.27
N GLY A 160 20.77 -21.80 -0.98
CA GLY A 160 19.37 -21.44 -1.14
C GLY A 160 18.81 -20.78 0.13
N ALA A 161 17.83 -19.90 -0.04
CA ALA A 161 17.22 -19.19 1.08
C ALA A 161 15.77 -18.79 0.80
N GLN A 162 15.07 -18.47 1.89
CA GLN A 162 13.73 -17.91 1.86
C GLN A 162 13.60 -16.77 2.88
N MET A 163 12.69 -15.85 2.61
CA MET A 163 12.30 -14.81 3.57
C MET A 163 11.46 -15.43 4.68
N ALA A 164 11.97 -15.43 5.91
CA ALA A 164 11.28 -15.94 7.09
C ALA A 164 10.36 -14.88 7.71
N ASP A 165 10.82 -13.63 7.77
CA ASP A 165 10.03 -12.53 8.31
C ASP A 165 10.35 -11.19 7.64
N LEU A 166 9.39 -10.26 7.71
CA LEU A 166 9.53 -8.92 7.16
C LEU A 166 8.67 -7.91 7.93
N ARG A 167 9.28 -6.78 8.27
CA ARG A 167 8.59 -5.60 8.79
C ARG A 167 9.04 -4.36 8.01
N ARG A 168 8.09 -3.55 7.56
CA ARG A 168 8.38 -2.26 6.92
C ARG A 168 8.60 -1.18 7.98
N LEU A 169 9.78 -0.57 7.95
CA LEU A 169 10.17 0.50 8.88
C LEU A 169 9.79 1.89 8.35
N SER A 170 9.75 2.07 7.02
CA SER A 170 9.38 3.35 6.42
C SER A 170 8.83 3.25 5.00
N THR A 171 8.10 4.28 4.59
CA THR A 171 7.70 4.56 3.22
C THR A 171 7.86 6.06 2.99
N GLY A 172 8.91 6.44 2.25
CA GLY A 172 9.31 7.83 2.13
C GLY A 172 9.59 8.45 3.51
N GLN A 173 8.90 9.54 3.82
CA GLN A 173 9.07 10.27 5.07
C GLN A 173 8.27 9.64 6.23
N PHE A 174 7.29 8.78 5.94
CA PHE A 174 6.51 8.08 6.96
C PHE A 174 7.32 6.91 7.52
N ASN A 175 7.48 6.87 8.84
CA ASN A 175 8.31 5.89 9.54
C ASN A 175 7.68 5.46 10.87
N GLU A 176 8.37 4.61 11.64
CA GLU A 176 7.88 4.06 12.91
C GLU A 176 7.49 5.10 13.97
N SER A 177 7.98 6.34 13.92
CA SER A 177 7.55 7.39 14.86
C SER A 177 6.11 7.86 14.67
N HIS A 178 5.47 7.47 13.57
CA HIS A 178 4.13 7.90 13.20
C HIS A 178 3.07 6.81 13.38
N ILE A 179 3.48 5.60 13.78
CA ILE A 179 2.60 4.43 13.73
C ILE A 179 1.60 4.43 14.87
N HIS A 180 0.38 4.03 14.55
CA HIS A 180 -0.68 3.75 15.49
C HIS A 180 -1.27 2.37 15.20
N THR A 181 -1.69 1.68 16.23
CA THR A 181 -2.44 0.43 16.11
C THR A 181 -3.89 0.72 15.69
N LEU A 182 -4.59 -0.31 15.20
CA LEU A 182 -6.02 -0.18 14.87
C LEU A 182 -6.87 0.08 16.12
N GLN A 183 -6.44 -0.44 17.27
CA GLN A 183 -7.06 -0.22 18.57
C GLN A 183 -6.98 1.24 18.98
N GLU A 184 -5.78 1.83 18.93
CA GLU A 184 -5.58 3.26 19.21
C GLU A 184 -6.40 4.14 18.27
N LEU A 185 -6.45 3.81 16.97
CA LEU A 185 -7.30 4.54 16.03
C LEU A 185 -8.78 4.43 16.41
N SER A 186 -9.25 3.23 16.74
CA SER A 186 -10.64 3.00 17.20
C SER A 186 -10.97 3.83 18.45
N ASP A 187 -10.10 3.79 19.45
CA ASP A 187 -10.27 4.54 20.70
C ASP A 187 -10.25 6.06 20.46
N SER A 188 -9.36 6.56 19.60
CA SER A 188 -9.30 7.97 19.25
C SER A 188 -10.60 8.48 18.60
N VAL A 189 -11.24 7.67 17.76
CA VAL A 189 -12.53 8.03 17.14
C VAL A 189 -13.67 8.00 18.15
N VAL A 190 -13.64 7.07 19.12
CA VAL A 190 -14.62 7.05 20.21
C VAL A 190 -14.49 8.31 21.07
N LEU A 191 -13.27 8.69 21.46
CA LEU A 191 -13.01 9.91 22.23
C LEU A 191 -13.42 11.18 21.47
N LYS A 192 -13.12 11.24 20.16
CA LYS A 192 -13.56 12.34 19.29
C LYS A 192 -15.07 12.52 19.32
N LYS A 193 -15.85 11.43 19.33
CA LYS A 193 -17.32 11.48 19.46
C LYS A 193 -17.79 11.97 20.83
N GLN A 194 -16.97 11.82 21.86
CA GLN A 194 -17.22 12.32 23.22
C GLN A 194 -16.77 13.78 23.41
N GLY A 195 -16.13 14.37 22.39
CA GLY A 195 -15.69 15.78 22.38
C GLY A 195 -14.20 15.98 22.58
N ASP A 196 -13.42 14.93 22.86
CA ASP A 196 -11.96 15.01 22.97
C ASP A 196 -11.32 14.61 21.63
N THR A 197 -10.86 15.59 20.87
CA THR A 197 -10.25 15.39 19.55
C THR A 197 -8.74 15.19 19.61
N SER A 198 -8.11 15.43 20.77
CA SER A 198 -6.65 15.57 20.89
C SER A 198 -5.87 14.37 20.35
N LEU A 199 -6.28 13.16 20.73
CA LEU A 199 -5.66 11.93 20.25
C LEU A 199 -5.84 11.74 18.74
N PHE A 200 -7.04 11.99 18.23
CA PHE A 200 -7.32 11.83 16.81
C PHE A 200 -6.52 12.83 15.97
N ASP A 201 -6.53 14.11 16.36
CA ASP A 201 -5.85 15.18 15.63
C ASP A 201 -4.32 14.96 15.59
N ASN A 202 -3.74 14.41 16.67
CA ASN A 202 -2.33 14.03 16.71
C ASN A 202 -1.98 12.83 15.81
N MET A 203 -2.93 11.95 15.49
CA MET A 203 -2.72 10.83 14.56
C MET A 203 -2.77 11.26 13.09
N VAL A 204 -3.49 12.34 12.78
CA VAL A 204 -3.67 12.80 11.39
C VAL A 204 -2.47 13.62 10.95
N ILE A 205 -1.70 13.04 10.03
CA ILE A 205 -0.61 13.73 9.37
C ILE A 205 -1.19 14.56 8.21
N PRO A 206 -0.91 15.87 8.15
CA PRO A 206 -1.46 16.74 7.12
C PRO A 206 -0.93 16.41 5.72
N MET A 207 -1.69 16.80 4.69
CA MET A 207 -1.36 16.49 3.29
C MET A 207 -0.08 17.19 2.79
N ASP A 208 0.30 18.32 3.38
CA ASP A 208 1.52 19.06 3.03
C ASP A 208 2.80 18.32 3.41
N PHE A 209 2.73 17.38 4.36
CA PHE A 209 3.84 16.54 4.80
C PHE A 209 4.58 15.87 3.63
N VAL A 210 3.85 15.37 2.62
CA VAL A 210 4.48 14.67 1.47
C VAL A 210 5.31 15.59 0.57
N PHE A 211 5.15 16.91 0.74
CA PHE A 211 5.81 17.96 -0.02
C PHE A 211 6.90 18.67 0.79
N ALA A 212 7.30 18.18 1.97
CA ALA A 212 8.31 18.81 2.81
C ALA A 212 9.61 19.12 2.04
N ASP A 213 10.08 18.16 1.23
CA ASP A 213 11.28 18.29 0.39
C ASP A 213 10.97 18.73 -1.05
N SER A 214 9.71 19.02 -1.36
CA SER A 214 9.30 19.41 -2.72
C SER A 214 9.39 20.92 -2.90
N PRO A 215 9.83 21.39 -4.07
CA PRO A 215 9.76 22.81 -4.38
C PRO A 215 8.31 23.32 -4.36
N LYS A 216 8.15 24.59 -4.01
CA LYS A 216 6.83 25.21 -3.77
C LYS A 216 6.60 26.38 -4.73
N VAL A 217 5.36 26.48 -5.22
CA VAL A 217 4.88 27.58 -6.04
C VAL A 217 3.81 28.32 -5.25
N VAL A 218 4.10 29.55 -4.83
CA VAL A 218 3.12 30.41 -4.16
C VAL A 218 2.38 31.21 -5.23
N VAL A 219 1.05 31.14 -5.24
CA VAL A 219 0.22 31.82 -6.24
C VAL A 219 -0.44 33.09 -5.69
N LYS A 220 -0.76 34.02 -6.59
CA LYS A 220 -1.54 35.22 -6.27
C LYS A 220 -2.99 34.85 -6.03
N ASN A 221 -3.68 35.60 -5.16
CA ASN A 221 -5.09 35.37 -4.84
C ASN A 221 -6.00 35.42 -6.08
N THR A 222 -5.65 36.25 -7.07
CA THR A 222 -6.35 36.36 -8.36
C THR A 222 -6.31 35.07 -9.19
N ALA A 223 -5.31 34.21 -8.99
CA ALA A 223 -5.17 32.94 -9.70
C ALA A 223 -5.88 31.77 -9.02
N ILE A 224 -6.16 31.85 -7.71
CA ILE A 224 -6.67 30.73 -6.90
C ILE A 224 -7.97 30.17 -7.47
N LYS A 225 -8.96 31.03 -7.77
CA LYS A 225 -10.25 30.61 -8.30
C LYS A 225 -10.11 29.80 -9.60
N ASN A 226 -9.26 30.26 -10.51
CA ASN A 226 -9.02 29.57 -11.78
C ASN A 226 -8.33 28.21 -11.55
N ILE A 227 -7.37 28.14 -10.64
CA ILE A 227 -6.69 26.89 -10.28
C ILE A 227 -7.69 25.89 -9.66
N MET A 228 -8.61 26.35 -8.82
CA MET A 228 -9.66 25.47 -8.25
C MET A 228 -10.66 24.96 -9.29
N HIS A 229 -10.83 25.67 -10.40
CA HIS A 229 -11.56 25.17 -11.58
C HIS A 229 -10.70 24.30 -12.51
N GLY A 230 -9.46 23.98 -12.11
CA GLY A 230 -8.56 23.11 -12.85
C GLY A 230 -7.78 23.82 -13.95
N SER A 231 -7.62 25.14 -13.88
CA SER A 231 -6.71 25.87 -14.78
C SER A 231 -5.26 25.60 -14.39
N ASP A 232 -4.40 25.52 -15.40
CA ASP A 232 -2.96 25.44 -15.19
C ASP A 232 -2.40 26.78 -14.70
N ILE A 233 -1.16 26.77 -14.19
CA ILE A 233 -0.56 27.98 -13.63
C ILE A 233 0.32 28.65 -14.69
N TYR A 234 0.04 29.93 -14.92
CA TYR A 234 0.82 30.81 -15.78
C TYR A 234 1.72 31.72 -14.93
N PRO A 235 2.88 32.19 -15.46
CA PRO A 235 3.82 33.07 -14.78
C PRO A 235 3.19 34.26 -14.09
N SER A 236 2.19 34.90 -14.73
CA SER A 236 1.47 36.05 -14.19
C SER A 236 0.74 35.76 -12.87
N GLY A 237 0.33 34.51 -12.64
CA GLY A 237 -0.33 34.03 -11.43
C GLY A 237 0.62 33.59 -10.33
N ILE A 238 1.93 33.50 -10.59
CA ILE A 238 2.94 33.11 -9.60
C ILE A 238 3.35 34.35 -8.79
N LYS A 239 3.33 34.22 -7.46
CA LYS A 239 3.81 35.22 -6.51
C LYS A 239 5.26 34.95 -6.13
N ALA A 240 5.61 33.69 -5.87
CA ALA A 240 6.96 33.28 -5.52
C ALA A 240 7.23 31.82 -5.88
N LEU A 241 8.51 31.51 -6.10
CA LEU A 241 9.06 30.17 -6.26
C LEU A 241 9.99 29.90 -5.08
N ILE A 242 9.86 28.75 -4.41
CA ILE A 242 10.65 28.40 -3.22
C ILE A 242 11.28 27.02 -3.43
N GLY A 243 12.58 26.93 -3.15
CA GLY A 243 13.35 25.70 -3.35
C GLY A 243 13.95 25.60 -4.76
N ASP A 244 14.60 24.46 -5.03
CA ASP A 244 15.29 24.21 -6.29
C ASP A 244 14.32 23.70 -7.37
N ILE A 245 13.98 24.56 -8.33
CA ILE A 245 12.94 24.31 -9.32
C ILE A 245 13.55 24.21 -10.71
N HIS A 246 13.27 23.09 -11.37
CA HIS A 246 13.64 22.83 -12.76
C HIS A 246 12.44 22.25 -13.51
N LYS A 247 12.51 22.23 -14.82
CA LYS A 247 11.55 21.55 -15.68
C LYS A 247 11.46 20.07 -15.30
N GLY A 248 10.25 19.60 -15.06
CA GLY A 248 9.95 18.25 -14.60
C GLY A 248 9.88 18.10 -13.09
N SER A 249 10.30 19.09 -12.30
CA SER A 249 10.15 19.07 -10.84
C SER A 249 8.68 18.95 -10.46
N ARG A 250 8.38 18.04 -9.52
CA ARG A 250 7.07 17.98 -8.87
C ARG A 250 6.98 19.13 -7.87
N VAL A 251 5.92 19.94 -7.97
CA VAL A 251 5.75 21.14 -7.16
C VAL A 251 4.45 21.11 -6.39
N ALA A 252 4.50 21.64 -5.17
CA ALA A 252 3.33 21.90 -4.35
C ALA A 252 2.90 23.36 -4.51
N ILE A 253 1.59 23.58 -4.65
CA ILE A 253 1.02 24.89 -4.95
C ILE A 253 0.35 25.43 -3.69
N TYR A 254 0.80 26.60 -3.23
CA TYR A 254 0.35 27.23 -2.00
C TYR A 254 -0.30 28.58 -2.26
N SER A 255 -1.26 28.95 -1.41
CA SER A 255 -1.75 30.33 -1.33
C SER A 255 -0.72 31.25 -0.67
N GLY A 256 -0.96 32.57 -0.73
CA GLY A 256 -0.16 33.55 0.01
C GLY A 256 -0.21 33.37 1.53
N ASP A 257 -1.22 32.67 2.04
CA ASP A 257 -1.47 32.42 3.48
C ASP A 257 -0.97 31.03 3.91
N ASN A 258 -0.05 30.44 3.14
CA ASN A 258 0.56 29.12 3.40
C ASN A 258 -0.43 27.95 3.41
N GLU A 259 -1.54 28.06 2.68
CA GLU A 259 -2.48 26.94 2.50
C GLU A 259 -2.10 26.10 1.28
N LEU A 260 -2.03 24.77 1.44
CA LEU A 260 -1.84 23.85 0.32
C LEU A 260 -3.10 23.79 -0.55
N LEU A 261 -2.99 24.25 -1.78
CA LEU A 261 -4.10 24.33 -2.73
C LEU A 261 -4.14 23.12 -3.67
N ALA A 262 -2.98 22.75 -4.23
CA ALA A 262 -2.87 21.79 -5.30
C ALA A 262 -1.43 21.26 -5.45
N PHE A 263 -1.22 20.36 -6.39
CA PHE A 263 0.10 19.90 -6.82
C PHE A 263 0.18 19.72 -8.32
N GLY A 264 1.39 19.75 -8.86
CA GLY A 264 1.61 19.68 -10.30
C GLY A 264 3.07 19.42 -10.67
N THR A 265 3.34 19.58 -11.95
CA THR A 265 4.67 19.41 -12.54
C THR A 265 5.11 20.72 -13.19
N MET A 266 6.31 21.20 -12.84
CA MET A 266 6.91 22.37 -13.48
C MET A 266 7.26 22.06 -14.94
N LEU A 267 6.90 22.94 -15.87
CA LEU A 267 7.13 22.75 -17.31
C LEU A 267 8.30 23.56 -17.87
N VAL A 268 8.82 24.51 -17.09
CA VAL A 268 9.82 25.49 -17.53
C VAL A 268 10.93 25.64 -16.49
N ASP A 269 12.16 25.91 -16.94
CA ASP A 269 13.27 26.29 -16.08
C ASP A 269 13.27 27.81 -15.77
N SER A 270 12.70 28.60 -16.69
CA SER A 270 12.57 30.05 -16.55
C SER A 270 11.17 30.52 -16.94
N LEU A 271 10.65 31.50 -16.22
CA LEU A 271 9.30 32.04 -16.40
C LEU A 271 9.21 33.03 -17.57
N ASN A 272 9.27 32.55 -18.81
CA ASN A 272 9.07 33.35 -20.02
C ASN A 272 7.69 33.02 -20.65
N ASP A 273 6.72 33.93 -20.56
CA ASP A 273 5.37 33.97 -21.20
C ASP A 273 4.75 32.66 -21.72
N LEU A 274 4.80 31.59 -20.93
CA LEU A 274 4.29 30.25 -21.28
C LEU A 274 3.64 29.61 -20.06
N LYS A 275 2.86 28.53 -20.24
CA LYS A 275 2.32 27.73 -19.13
C LYS A 275 3.47 27.23 -18.24
N ALA A 276 3.47 27.63 -16.97
CA ALA A 276 4.57 27.34 -16.04
C ALA A 276 4.38 25.99 -15.35
N VAL A 277 3.19 25.71 -14.81
CA VAL A 277 2.92 24.45 -14.08
C VAL A 277 1.74 23.73 -14.70
N ASP A 278 1.93 22.44 -14.99
CA ASP A 278 0.85 21.52 -15.34
C ASP A 278 0.18 21.00 -14.07
N LEU A 279 -1.11 21.29 -13.91
CA LEU A 279 -1.85 20.93 -12.71
C LEU A 279 -2.20 19.44 -12.72
N ASP A 280 -1.70 18.69 -11.73
CA ASP A 280 -1.96 17.25 -11.60
C ASP A 280 -3.18 16.98 -10.69
N GLY A 281 -3.38 17.77 -9.64
CA GLY A 281 -4.55 17.61 -8.76
C GLY A 281 -4.77 18.74 -7.76
N ILE A 282 -6.05 18.95 -7.39
CA ILE A 282 -6.50 19.96 -6.42
C ILE A 282 -6.77 19.31 -5.06
N LEU A 283 -6.34 19.98 -3.99
CA LEU A 283 -6.38 19.51 -2.60
C LEU A 283 -7.22 20.40 -1.67
N SER A 284 -7.41 21.69 -1.94
CA SER A 284 -8.30 22.56 -1.15
C SER A 284 -9.73 22.65 -1.75
N ASP A 285 -10.75 22.76 -0.90
CA ASP A 285 -12.14 23.09 -1.30
C ASP A 285 -12.54 24.52 -0.89
N LYS A 286 -11.70 25.24 -0.13
CA LYS A 286 -12.08 26.54 0.43
C LYS A 286 -12.49 27.58 -0.61
N TYR A 287 -12.03 27.40 -1.85
CA TYR A 287 -12.20 28.38 -2.92
C TYR A 287 -12.93 27.82 -4.15
N GLY A 288 -13.51 26.62 -4.07
CA GLY A 288 -14.17 25.96 -5.21
C GLY A 288 -15.46 25.24 -4.84
N GLU A 289 -16.57 25.62 -5.48
CA GLU A 289 -17.74 24.75 -5.60
C GLU A 289 -17.52 23.75 -6.75
N ASN A 290 -17.73 22.46 -6.44
CA ASN A 290 -17.79 21.29 -7.33
C ASN A 290 -16.50 20.73 -7.95
N ASN A 291 -16.35 19.40 -7.80
CA ASN A 291 -15.28 18.55 -8.30
C ASN A 291 -15.08 18.66 -9.83
N VAL A 292 -13.98 19.25 -10.28
CA VAL A 292 -13.53 19.13 -11.67
C VAL A 292 -12.78 17.82 -11.85
N VAL A 293 -13.39 16.87 -12.56
CA VAL A 293 -12.73 15.63 -13.02
C VAL A 293 -12.05 15.94 -14.36
N ARG A 294 -10.72 16.12 -14.37
CA ARG A 294 -9.96 16.15 -15.64
C ARG A 294 -10.00 14.74 -16.26
N LYS A 295 -10.35 14.66 -17.56
CA LYS A 295 -10.15 13.44 -18.36
C LYS A 295 -8.64 13.22 -18.53
N ASN A 296 -8.16 12.04 -18.15
CA ASN A 296 -6.78 11.61 -18.33
C ASN A 296 -6.39 11.62 -19.82
N ASN A 297 -5.66 12.64 -20.26
CA ASN A 297 -4.94 12.62 -21.55
C ASN A 297 -3.49 12.13 -21.40
N ARG A 298 -3.08 11.70 -20.21
CA ARG A 298 -1.80 10.99 -20.04
C ARG A 298 -2.03 9.49 -20.25
N GLN A 299 -1.85 9.07 -21.50
CA GLN A 299 -1.46 7.70 -21.80
C GLN A 299 -0.04 7.48 -21.24
N LYS A 300 0.05 7.27 -19.92
CA LYS A 300 1.21 6.60 -19.33
C LYS A 300 0.87 5.12 -19.32
N ASN A 301 1.66 4.32 -20.03
CA ASN A 301 1.70 2.86 -19.90
C ASN A 301 2.22 2.49 -18.49
N ILE A 302 1.41 2.75 -17.48
CA ILE A 302 1.57 2.25 -16.12
C ILE A 302 0.28 1.47 -15.86
N PRO A 303 0.34 0.16 -15.60
CA PRO A 303 -0.87 -0.61 -15.40
C PRO A 303 -1.55 -0.15 -14.11
N VAL A 304 -2.59 0.67 -14.24
CA VAL A 304 -3.60 0.84 -13.20
C VAL A 304 -4.36 -0.48 -13.14
N GLN A 305 -3.88 -1.43 -12.32
CA GLN A 305 -4.64 -2.64 -12.06
C GLN A 305 -5.87 -2.27 -11.23
N LYS A 306 -7.03 -2.30 -11.88
CA LYS A 306 -8.28 -2.56 -11.16
C LYS A 306 -8.15 -3.95 -10.52
N PRO A 307 -8.55 -4.13 -9.24
CA PRO A 307 -8.54 -5.44 -8.62
C PRO A 307 -9.40 -6.39 -9.47
N ALA A 308 -8.90 -7.60 -9.69
CA ALA A 308 -9.67 -8.67 -10.31
C ALA A 308 -10.98 -8.86 -9.52
N LYS A 309 -12.11 -8.81 -10.22
CA LYS A 309 -13.39 -9.21 -9.63
C LYS A 309 -13.27 -10.67 -9.19
N ARG A 310 -13.48 -10.89 -7.88
CA ARG A 310 -13.90 -12.13 -7.21
C ARG A 310 -13.04 -13.38 -7.46
N LEU A 311 -12.28 -13.78 -6.44
CA LEU A 311 -11.80 -15.15 -6.26
C LEU A 311 -12.47 -15.82 -5.04
N HIS A 312 -13.81 -15.78 -4.97
CA HIS A 312 -14.59 -16.51 -3.95
C HIS A 312 -15.88 -17.14 -4.52
N GLU A 313 -15.88 -17.58 -5.78
CA GLU A 313 -17.04 -18.27 -6.37
C GLU A 313 -16.79 -19.75 -6.69
N HIS A 314 -15.63 -20.33 -6.35
CA HIS A 314 -15.36 -21.76 -6.54
C HIS A 314 -14.99 -22.47 -5.23
N ILE A 315 -15.95 -22.48 -4.31
CA ILE A 315 -16.18 -23.67 -3.47
C ILE A 315 -17.55 -24.19 -3.90
N ARG A 316 -17.60 -24.86 -5.06
CA ARG A 316 -18.76 -25.68 -5.42
C ARG A 316 -18.72 -26.94 -4.56
N LYS A 317 -19.85 -27.22 -3.92
CA LYS A 317 -20.22 -28.47 -3.24
C LYS A 317 -19.88 -29.67 -4.15
N PRO A 318 -19.52 -30.85 -3.60
CA PRO A 318 -19.38 -32.05 -4.43
C PRO A 318 -20.72 -32.36 -5.11
N GLU A 319 -20.72 -32.37 -6.44
CA GLU A 319 -21.89 -32.63 -7.26
C GLU A 319 -22.33 -34.10 -7.10
N ALA A 320 -23.60 -34.25 -6.73
CA ALA A 320 -24.34 -35.49 -6.86
C ALA A 320 -24.38 -35.91 -8.34
N ARG A 321 -24.14 -37.20 -8.60
CA ARG A 321 -24.34 -37.80 -9.92
C ARG A 321 -25.83 -37.91 -10.18
N ASP A 322 -26.35 -37.12 -11.12
CA ASP A 322 -27.68 -37.34 -11.69
C ASP A 322 -27.57 -37.93 -13.10
N ASN A 323 -28.10 -39.14 -13.22
CA ASN A 323 -28.50 -39.79 -14.46
C ASN A 323 -29.76 -39.09 -15.01
N PRO A 324 -29.93 -39.02 -16.35
CA PRO A 324 -31.22 -39.45 -16.87
C PRO A 324 -31.17 -40.20 -18.21
N GLY A 325 -31.77 -41.39 -18.20
CA GLY A 325 -32.77 -41.85 -19.19
C GLY A 325 -32.29 -42.53 -20.48
N ASN A 326 -32.40 -43.87 -20.54
CA ASN A 326 -33.44 -44.60 -21.29
C ASN A 326 -33.09 -46.10 -21.42
N GLY A 327 -34.04 -47.00 -21.11
CA GLY A 327 -33.91 -48.42 -21.43
C GLY A 327 -34.77 -49.36 -20.61
N ARG A 328 -36.03 -49.50 -21.03
CA ARG A 328 -36.96 -50.65 -20.96
C ARG A 328 -36.65 -51.84 -20.03
N ASP A 329 -37.75 -52.29 -19.40
CA ASP A 329 -38.15 -53.68 -19.20
C ASP A 329 -37.23 -54.60 -18.37
N MET A 330 -37.74 -55.04 -17.20
CA MET A 330 -38.18 -56.43 -16.99
C MET A 330 -38.43 -56.76 -15.51
N PHE A 331 -39.68 -57.11 -15.23
CA PHE A 331 -40.09 -58.31 -14.50
C PHE A 331 -39.32 -58.76 -13.22
N ARG A 332 -40.04 -58.61 -12.09
CA ARG A 332 -40.54 -59.70 -11.21
C ARG A 332 -39.54 -60.59 -10.42
N LYS A 333 -39.86 -60.67 -9.10
CA LYS A 333 -39.75 -61.79 -8.12
C LYS A 333 -38.56 -61.78 -7.11
N ASN A 334 -38.85 -61.31 -5.88
CA ASN A 334 -38.89 -62.03 -4.57
C ASN A 334 -38.06 -63.33 -4.36
N PRO A 335 -37.78 -63.78 -3.10
CA PRO A 335 -37.19 -63.11 -1.92
C PRO A 335 -36.21 -64.03 -1.12
N GLY A 336 -35.51 -63.50 -0.11
CA GLY A 336 -35.08 -64.28 1.08
C GLY A 336 -33.56 -64.47 1.30
N PHE A 337 -33.06 -64.08 2.48
CA PHE A 337 -32.58 -65.00 3.53
C PHE A 337 -32.12 -64.24 4.78
N LYS A 338 -32.33 -64.86 5.95
CA LYS A 338 -32.09 -64.37 7.32
C LYS A 338 -30.70 -64.74 7.85
N GLY A 339 -30.21 -63.93 8.82
CA GLY A 339 -29.33 -64.32 9.94
C GLY A 339 -27.85 -63.97 9.77
N ASN A 340 -27.03 -63.71 10.79
CA ASN A 340 -27.18 -63.39 12.22
C ASN A 340 -25.84 -62.69 12.65
N PRO A 341 -25.77 -61.90 13.74
CA PRO A 341 -24.60 -61.10 14.10
C PRO A 341 -23.66 -61.82 15.08
N SER A 342 -22.34 -61.60 15.01
CA SER A 342 -21.49 -61.87 16.18
C SER A 342 -20.10 -61.17 16.18
N LYS A 343 -19.73 -60.76 17.41
CA LYS A 343 -18.38 -60.60 17.99
C LYS A 343 -17.71 -59.21 18.02
N ILE A 344 -18.06 -58.56 19.13
CA ILE A 344 -17.26 -57.69 20.01
C ILE A 344 -15.79 -58.15 20.16
N ARG A 345 -14.84 -57.22 20.10
CA ARG A 345 -13.66 -57.17 21.00
C ARG A 345 -13.11 -55.75 21.15
N LYS A 346 -13.34 -55.17 22.34
CA LYS A 346 -12.62 -54.01 22.89
C LYS A 346 -11.19 -54.44 23.29
N ARG A 347 -10.20 -53.57 23.10
CA ARG A 347 -9.02 -53.48 23.99
C ARG A 347 -8.63 -52.02 24.24
N LYS A 348 -8.36 -51.74 25.52
CA LYS A 348 -8.01 -50.47 26.16
C LYS A 348 -6.49 -50.21 26.13
N ASN A 349 -6.16 -48.91 26.10
CA ASN A 349 -5.03 -48.11 26.62
C ASN A 349 -3.75 -48.73 27.20
N LYS A 350 -2.63 -48.05 26.91
CA LYS A 350 -1.48 -47.58 27.76
C LYS A 350 -0.32 -47.27 26.78
N PHE A 351 0.44 -46.18 26.81
CA PHE A 351 0.75 -45.08 27.75
C PHE A 351 0.79 -43.75 26.97
#